data_AF-A0ABD1AER6-F1
#
_entry.id   AF-A0ABD1AER6-F1
#
_cell.length_a   1.000
_cell.length_b   1.000
_cell.length_c   1.000
_cell.angle_alpha   90.00
_cell.angle_beta   90.00
_cell.angle_gamma   90.00
#
_symmetry.space_group_name_H-M   'P 1'
#
loop_
_entity.id
_entity.type
_entity.pdbx_description
1 polymer ?
#
loop_
_entity_poly.entity_id
_entity_poly.type
_entity_poly.pdbx_seq_one_letter_code
_entity_poly.pdbx_strand_id
1 'polypeptide(L)'
;MRAPKKWESYGNVLPCCAQGRPWLWAHVGHVPSFEKYMEVGELEVASCMTIAGIFMSLGKMATKEAVDWLKSRPKFVKTLCIKSRLMNDIAGFEDDMSRGYVVNSVNCYMKQYGVTEEEAFKGT
;
A
#
# COMPACT_ATOMS: atom_id res chain seq x y z
N MET A 1 -8.06 -7.51 -25.71
CA MET A 1 -9.34 -7.92 -25.09
C MET A 1 -9.92 -6.72 -24.36
N ARG A 2 -11.19 -6.38 -24.57
CA ARG A 2 -11.85 -5.22 -23.92
C ARG A 2 -12.35 -5.66 -22.54
N ALA A 3 -12.03 -4.92 -21.49
CA ALA A 3 -12.47 -5.24 -20.13
C ALA A 3 -14.02 -5.27 -20.04
N PRO A 4 -14.61 -6.14 -19.21
CA PRO A 4 -16.07 -6.18 -19.03
C PRO A 4 -16.58 -4.81 -18.54
N LYS A 5 -17.76 -4.36 -19.00
CA LYS A 5 -18.34 -3.04 -18.61
C LYS A 5 -18.41 -2.80 -17.09
N LYS A 6 -18.45 -3.87 -16.28
CA LYS A 6 -18.32 -3.83 -14.81
C LYS A 6 -17.04 -3.14 -14.33
N TRP A 7 -15.94 -3.20 -15.08
CA TRP A 7 -14.65 -2.64 -14.69
C TRP A 7 -14.57 -1.11 -14.83
N GLU A 8 -15.39 -0.48 -15.65
CA GLU A 8 -15.31 0.97 -15.90
C GLU A 8 -15.64 1.79 -14.64
N SER A 9 -16.57 1.33 -13.80
CA SER A 9 -16.92 2.03 -12.54
C SER A 9 -15.86 1.85 -11.44
N TYR A 10 -15.02 0.82 -11.52
CA TYR A 10 -13.92 0.55 -10.59
C TYR A 10 -12.54 0.93 -11.15
N GLY A 11 -12.48 1.38 -12.40
CA GLY A 11 -11.27 1.89 -13.07
C GLY A 11 -10.55 2.96 -12.26
N ASN A 12 -11.31 3.76 -11.50
CA ASN A 12 -10.81 4.81 -10.62
C ASN A 12 -10.63 4.39 -9.15
N VAL A 13 -10.84 3.11 -8.81
CA VAL A 13 -10.43 2.48 -7.53
C VAL A 13 -9.01 1.90 -7.64
N LEU A 14 -8.58 1.59 -8.87
CA LEU A 14 -7.23 1.16 -9.25
C LEU A 14 -6.09 2.21 -9.21
N PRO A 15 -6.28 3.54 -9.00
CA PRO A 15 -5.16 4.50 -8.95
C PRO A 15 -4.12 4.19 -7.87
N CYS A 16 -4.48 3.38 -6.87
CA CYS A 16 -3.58 2.82 -5.87
C CYS A 16 -2.26 2.32 -6.49
N CYS A 17 -2.33 1.50 -7.54
CA CYS A 17 -1.13 0.92 -8.15
C CYS A 17 -0.48 1.82 -9.23
N ALA A 18 -1.16 2.86 -9.72
CA ALA A 18 -0.73 3.64 -10.88
C ALA A 18 0.20 4.82 -10.55
N GLN A 19 0.44 5.11 -9.27
CA GLN A 19 1.25 6.25 -8.80
C GLN A 19 2.63 5.82 -8.30
N GLY A 20 3.13 4.68 -8.82
CA GLY A 20 4.32 3.95 -8.39
C GLY A 20 5.60 4.78 -8.36
N ARG A 21 5.87 5.40 -7.21
CA ARG A 21 7.20 5.89 -6.83
C ARG A 21 8.08 4.84 -6.10
N PRO A 22 7.56 3.82 -5.38
CA PRO A 22 8.41 2.86 -4.68
C PRO A 22 9.30 2.05 -5.62
N TRP A 23 8.75 1.60 -6.76
CA TRP A 23 9.54 0.92 -7.79
C TRP A 23 10.67 1.80 -8.35
N LEU A 24 10.40 3.09 -8.60
CA LEU A 24 11.43 4.03 -9.06
C LEU A 24 12.52 4.23 -8.00
N TRP A 25 12.12 4.39 -6.73
CA TRP A 25 13.04 4.50 -5.60
C TRP A 25 13.93 3.27 -5.45
N ALA A 26 13.36 2.08 -5.58
CA ALA A 26 14.11 0.83 -5.57
C ALA A 26 15.09 0.76 -6.76
N HIS A 27 14.66 1.16 -7.96
CA HIS A 27 15.50 1.12 -9.16
C HIS A 27 16.71 2.06 -9.07
N VAL A 28 16.55 3.25 -8.49
CA VAL A 28 17.64 4.22 -8.32
C VAL A 28 18.37 4.11 -6.99
N GLY A 29 18.03 3.12 -6.15
CA GLY A 29 18.61 2.94 -4.81
C GLY A 29 18.31 4.08 -3.83
N HIS A 30 17.27 4.86 -4.08
CA HIS A 30 16.89 5.97 -3.22
C HIS A 30 16.00 5.49 -2.08
N VAL A 31 16.50 5.54 -0.85
CA VAL A 31 15.67 5.36 0.34
C VAL A 31 15.07 6.71 0.74
N PRO A 32 13.75 6.92 0.62
CA PRO A 32 13.10 8.19 1.02
C PRO A 32 13.03 8.33 2.55
N SER A 33 12.43 9.42 3.05
CA SER A 33 12.04 9.51 4.46
C SER A 33 10.88 8.55 4.78
N PHE A 34 10.74 8.15 6.03
CA PHE A 34 9.68 7.25 6.49
C PHE A 34 8.29 7.81 6.19
N GLU A 35 8.00 9.08 6.48
CA GLU A 35 6.66 9.62 6.19
C GLU A 35 6.40 9.69 4.70
N LYS A 36 7.43 10.00 3.90
CA LYS A 36 7.29 10.04 2.44
C LYS A 36 7.06 8.65 1.86
N TYR A 37 7.75 7.65 2.40
CA TYR A 37 7.51 6.26 2.09
C TYR A 37 6.08 5.87 2.43
N MET A 38 5.59 6.17 3.63
CA MET A 38 4.24 5.78 4.07
C MET A 38 3.12 6.50 3.30
N GLU A 39 3.30 7.76 2.93
CA GLU A 39 2.35 8.51 2.10
C GLU A 39 2.12 7.82 0.74
N VAL A 40 3.16 7.19 0.20
CA VAL A 40 3.12 6.52 -1.10
C VAL A 40 2.81 5.03 -0.96
N GLY A 41 3.36 4.37 0.05
CA GLY A 41 3.22 2.93 0.31
C GLY A 41 1.80 2.53 0.71
N GLU A 42 1.00 3.47 1.26
CA GLU A 42 -0.44 3.27 1.47
C GLU A 42 -1.16 2.88 0.16
N LEU A 43 -0.71 3.43 -0.97
CA LEU A 43 -1.34 3.21 -2.27
C LEU A 43 -0.96 1.86 -2.88
N GLU A 44 0.15 1.27 -2.48
CA GLU A 44 0.68 0.07 -3.13
C GLU A 44 0.08 -1.24 -2.59
N VAL A 45 -0.55 -1.19 -1.41
CA VAL A 45 -1.06 -2.42 -0.77
C VAL A 45 -2.39 -2.88 -1.35
N ALA A 46 -2.52 -4.20 -1.53
CA ALA A 46 -3.71 -4.84 -2.09
C ALA A 46 -4.99 -4.65 -1.25
N SER A 47 -4.93 -4.01 -0.07
CA SER A 47 -6.09 -3.86 0.84
C SER A 47 -7.29 -3.17 0.17
N CYS A 48 -7.08 -2.08 -0.57
CA CYS A 48 -8.17 -1.44 -1.33
C CYS A 48 -8.76 -2.36 -2.40
N MET A 49 -7.90 -3.13 -3.08
CA MET A 49 -8.29 -4.12 -4.09
C MET A 49 -9.08 -5.27 -3.47
N THR A 50 -8.68 -5.75 -2.30
CA THR A 50 -9.37 -6.80 -1.55
C THR A 50 -10.75 -6.34 -1.12
N ILE A 51 -10.87 -5.12 -0.55
CA ILE A 51 -12.18 -4.58 -0.17
C ILE A 51 -13.09 -4.41 -1.39
N ALA A 52 -12.55 -3.89 -2.50
CA ALA A 52 -13.29 -3.80 -3.75
C ALA A 52 -13.71 -5.18 -4.27
N GLY A 53 -12.85 -6.20 -4.17
CA GLY A 53 -13.14 -7.59 -4.51
C GLY A 53 -14.26 -8.18 -3.67
N ILE A 54 -14.26 -7.94 -2.35
CA ILE A 54 -15.31 -8.36 -1.43
C ILE A 54 -16.64 -7.72 -1.84
N PHE A 55 -16.68 -6.41 -2.07
CA PHE A 55 -17.88 -5.73 -2.55
C PHE A 55 -18.36 -6.33 -3.87
N MET A 56 -17.47 -6.53 -4.85
CA MET A 56 -17.84 -7.17 -6.10
C MET A 56 -18.40 -8.59 -5.94
N SER A 57 -18.00 -9.31 -4.90
CA SER A 57 -18.43 -10.68 -4.58
C SER A 57 -19.79 -10.72 -3.88
N LEU A 58 -20.19 -9.63 -3.22
CA LEU A 58 -21.51 -9.47 -2.60
C LEU A 58 -22.65 -9.26 -3.63
N GLY A 59 -22.34 -9.21 -4.93
CA GLY A 59 -23.34 -9.17 -6.00
C GLY A 59 -24.24 -7.93 -5.92
N LYS A 60 -25.56 -8.12 -5.91
CA LYS A 60 -26.54 -7.02 -5.82
C LYS A 60 -26.56 -6.29 -4.48
N MET A 61 -25.89 -6.82 -3.45
CA MET A 61 -25.78 -6.18 -2.14
C MET A 61 -24.68 -5.12 -2.08
N ALA A 62 -23.74 -5.12 -3.03
CA ALA A 62 -22.78 -4.03 -3.15
C ALA A 62 -23.47 -2.83 -3.76
N THR A 63 -23.83 -1.90 -2.89
CA THR A 63 -24.52 -0.69 -3.28
C THR A 63 -23.53 0.32 -3.88
N LYS A 64 -24.02 1.22 -4.73
CA LYS A 64 -23.20 2.30 -5.31
C LYS A 64 -22.52 3.13 -4.21
N GLU A 65 -23.22 3.30 -3.10
CA GLU A 65 -22.76 4.01 -1.90
C GLU A 65 -21.53 3.34 -1.27
N ALA A 66 -21.45 2.00 -1.24
CA ALA A 66 -20.27 1.30 -0.73
C ALA A 66 -19.03 1.52 -1.62
N VAL A 67 -19.23 1.55 -2.94
CA VAL A 67 -18.16 1.84 -3.91
C VAL A 67 -17.71 3.28 -3.81
N ASP A 68 -18.65 4.23 -3.72
CA ASP A 68 -18.34 5.66 -3.58
C ASP A 68 -17.70 5.95 -2.21
N TRP A 69 -18.13 5.26 -1.15
CA TRP A 69 -17.47 5.30 0.16
C TRP A 69 -16.03 4.82 0.06
N LEU A 70 -15.74 3.69 -0.60
CA LEU A 70 -14.37 3.21 -0.78
C LEU A 70 -13.52 4.19 -1.61
N LYS A 71 -14.08 4.74 -2.69
CA LYS A 71 -13.42 5.77 -3.52
C LYS A 71 -13.09 7.05 -2.75
N SER A 72 -13.92 7.42 -1.76
CA SER A 72 -13.67 8.58 -0.92
C SER A 72 -12.44 8.43 0.00
N ARG A 73 -11.89 7.21 0.12
CA ARG A 73 -10.75 6.86 0.98
C ARG A 73 -10.93 7.39 2.40
N PRO A 74 -11.94 6.89 3.12
CA PRO A 74 -12.19 7.30 4.49
C PRO A 74 -10.99 6.96 5.36
N LYS A 75 -10.81 7.69 6.46
CA LYS A 75 -9.67 7.54 7.38
C LYS A 75 -9.44 6.07 7.76
N PHE A 76 -10.50 5.29 7.96
CA PHE A 76 -10.42 3.86 8.24
C PHE A 76 -9.66 3.08 7.15
N VAL A 77 -10.03 3.25 5.88
CA VAL A 77 -9.37 2.58 4.75
C VAL A 77 -7.90 3.00 4.67
N LYS A 78 -7.62 4.29 4.91
CA LYS A 78 -6.24 4.79 4.90
C LYS A 78 -5.37 4.16 5.99
N THR A 79 -5.86 4.16 7.22
CA THR A 79 -5.16 3.55 8.36
C THR A 79 -4.98 2.05 8.16
N LEU A 80 -5.98 1.35 7.61
CA LEU A 80 -5.87 -0.05 7.28
C LEU A 80 -4.76 -0.31 6.25
N CYS A 81 -4.70 0.49 5.18
CA CYS A 81 -3.67 0.34 4.16
C CYS A 81 -2.26 0.61 4.70
N ILE A 82 -2.08 1.68 5.50
CA ILE A 82 -0.83 1.97 6.21
C ILE A 82 -0.39 0.79 7.08
N LYS A 83 -1.31 0.27 7.92
CA LYS A 83 -1.01 -0.85 8.79
C LYS A 83 -0.68 -2.12 8.01
N SER A 84 -1.42 -2.41 6.94
CA SER A 84 -1.14 -3.55 6.06
C SER A 84 0.24 -3.44 5.40
N ARG A 85 0.66 -2.23 4.98
CA ARG A 85 1.99 -1.99 4.40
C ARG A 85 3.09 -2.25 5.41
N LEU A 86 2.96 -1.71 6.63
CA LEU A 86 3.92 -1.91 7.72
C LEU A 86 4.07 -3.40 8.06
N MET A 87 2.95 -4.10 8.26
CA MET A 87 2.98 -5.54 8.57
C MET A 87 3.63 -6.36 7.46
N ASN A 88 3.38 -6.02 6.19
CA ASN A 88 4.01 -6.72 5.07
C ASN A 88 5.51 -6.45 5.01
N ASP A 89 5.96 -5.22 5.25
CA ASP A 89 7.38 -4.87 5.24
C ASP A 89 8.12 -5.54 6.40
N ILE A 90 7.52 -5.59 7.58
CA ILE A 90 8.06 -6.28 8.76
C ILE A 90 8.16 -7.79 8.48
N ALA A 91 7.08 -8.40 7.99
CA ALA A 91 7.04 -9.84 7.73
C ALA A 91 7.95 -10.27 6.57
N GLY A 92 8.18 -9.38 5.59
CA GLY A 92 9.03 -9.63 4.43
C GLY A 92 10.46 -9.12 4.56
N PHE A 93 10.82 -8.46 5.67
CA PHE A 93 12.06 -7.68 5.77
C PHE A 93 13.31 -8.51 5.43
N GLU A 94 13.45 -9.69 6.02
CA GLU A 94 14.61 -10.56 5.79
C GLU A 94 14.71 -11.03 4.33
N ASP A 95 13.58 -11.40 3.70
CA ASP A 95 13.55 -11.82 2.29
C ASP A 95 13.92 -10.65 1.37
N ASP A 96 13.32 -9.48 1.61
CA ASP A 96 13.56 -8.26 0.85
C ASP A 96 15.05 -7.86 0.93
N MET A 97 15.63 -7.89 2.14
CA MET A 97 17.05 -7.61 2.34
C MET A 97 17.95 -8.63 1.65
N SER A 98 17.61 -9.93 1.70
CA SER A 98 18.37 -10.99 1.03
C SER A 98 18.42 -10.83 -0.50
N ARG A 99 17.38 -10.20 -1.06
CA ARG A 99 17.23 -9.93 -2.50
C ARG A 99 17.78 -8.56 -2.91
N GLY A 100 18.34 -7.81 -1.97
CA GLY A 100 18.87 -6.45 -2.20
C GLY A 100 17.77 -5.39 -2.34
N TYR A 101 16.54 -5.68 -1.94
CA TYR A 101 15.44 -4.72 -1.92
C TYR A 101 15.49 -3.90 -0.63
N VAL A 102 16.09 -2.71 -0.71
CA VAL A 102 16.37 -1.87 0.47
C VAL A 102 15.25 -0.87 0.81
N VAL A 103 14.24 -0.70 -0.05
CA VAL A 103 13.19 0.31 0.12
C VAL A 103 11.98 -0.29 0.84
N ASN A 104 12.06 -0.34 2.16
CA ASN A 104 10.98 -0.82 3.04
C ASN A 104 10.78 0.13 4.25
N SER A 105 9.68 -0.05 4.98
CA SER A 105 9.34 0.81 6.13
C SER A 105 10.42 0.83 7.21
N VAL A 106 11.01 -0.32 7.53
CA VAL A 106 12.04 -0.46 8.58
C VAL A 106 13.29 0.34 8.22
N ASN A 107 13.82 0.18 7.00
CA ASN A 107 14.98 0.92 6.52
C ASN A 107 14.72 2.41 6.40
N CYS A 108 13.52 2.81 5.96
CA CYS A 108 13.15 4.24 5.92
C CYS A 108 13.08 4.83 7.34
N TYR A 109 12.59 4.07 8.32
CA TYR A 109 12.52 4.47 9.72
C TYR A 109 13.92 4.59 10.35
N MET A 110 14.77 3.58 10.18
CA MET A 110 16.17 3.59 10.63
C MET A 110 16.93 4.77 10.04
N LYS A 111 16.79 5.02 8.73
CA LYS A 111 17.46 6.14 8.05
C LYS A 111 17.03 7.49 8.60
N GLN A 112 15.74 7.66 8.86
CA GLN A 112 15.21 8.94 9.30
C GLN A 112 15.51 9.25 10.77
N TYR A 113 15.35 8.26 11.64
CA TYR A 113 15.47 8.45 13.08
C TYR A 113 16.85 8.06 13.63
N GLY A 114 17.73 7.49 12.80
CA GLY A 114 19.08 7.08 13.19
C GLY A 114 19.09 5.96 14.24
N VAL A 115 18.04 5.14 14.26
CA VAL A 115 17.84 4.08 15.25
C VAL A 115 18.35 2.73 14.74
N THR A 116 18.54 1.79 15.67
CA THR A 116 18.86 0.40 15.33
C THR A 116 17.68 -0.31 14.66
N GLU A 117 17.96 -1.44 14.01
CA GLU A 117 16.92 -2.28 13.40
C GLU A 117 15.88 -2.75 14.43
N GLU A 118 16.31 -3.19 15.61
CA GLU A 118 15.40 -3.62 16.69
C GLU A 118 14.48 -2.48 17.17
N GLU A 119 15.01 -1.26 17.29
CA GLU A 119 14.22 -0.08 17.63
C GLU A 119 13.27 0.31 16.50
N ALA A 120 13.69 0.16 15.24
CA ALA A 120 12.83 0.39 14.10
C ALA A 120 11.67 -0.60 14.04
N PHE A 121 11.92 -1.90 14.25
CA PHE A 121 10.84 -2.91 14.33
C PHE A 121 9.83 -2.64 15.44
N LYS A 122 10.24 -2.00 16.54
CA LYS A 122 9.33 -1.56 17.61
C LYS A 122 8.60 -0.26 17.27
N GLY A 123 9.19 0.59 16.43
CA GLY A 123 8.69 1.91 16.06
C GLY A 123 7.80 1.93 14.82
N THR A 124 7.87 0.90 13.98
CA THR A 124 7.01 0.67 12.80
C THR A 124 5.80 -0.19 13.13
#